data_AF-A0A3B6MX65-F1
#
_entry.id   AF-A0A3B6MX65-F1
#
_cell.length_a   1.000
_cell.length_b   1.000
_cell.length_c   1.000
_cell.angle_alpha   90.00
_cell.angle_beta   90.00
_cell.angle_gamma   90.00
#
_symmetry.space_group_name_H-M   'P 1'
#
loop_
_entity.id
_entity.type
_entity.pdbx_description
1 polymer ?
#
loop_
_entity_poly.entity_id
_entity_poly.type
_entity_poly.pdbx_seq_one_letter_code
_entity_poly.pdbx_strand_id
1 'polypeptide(L)' 'MGRKAGLYINPKKFGGVVKPCMLEMTAFLNCLALNKQIDEKCTRQKELLITCTQAQKGRPKNAAKTINYHLQRLGRDKFH' A
#
# COMPACT_ATOMS: atom_id res chain seq x y z
N MET A 1 11.03 -2.88 -30.82
CA MET A 1 11.03 -2.05 -29.60
C MET A 1 10.23 -0.78 -29.89
N GLY A 2 8.89 -0.84 -29.73
CA GLY A 2 7.95 0.17 -30.25
C GLY A 2 7.79 1.39 -29.34
N ARG A 3 7.61 2.55 -29.97
CA ARG A 3 7.43 3.89 -29.37
C ARG A 3 6.45 3.89 -28.18
N LYS A 4 6.86 4.50 -27.07
CA LYS A 4 6.00 4.84 -25.91
C LYS A 4 5.07 6.02 -26.24
N ALA A 5 4.28 5.92 -27.30
CA ALA A 5 3.24 6.90 -27.60
C ALA A 5 1.95 6.45 -26.90
N GLY A 6 1.73 6.89 -25.66
CA GLY A 6 0.55 6.55 -24.88
C GLY A 6 0.66 6.94 -23.41
N LEU A 7 -0.49 7.05 -22.73
CA LEU A 7 -0.57 7.32 -21.29
C LEU A 7 0.24 6.24 -20.53
N TYR A 8 1.27 6.67 -19.81
CA TYR A 8 2.18 5.78 -19.09
C TYR A 8 2.64 6.45 -17.79
N ILE A 9 2.64 5.68 -16.70
CA ILE A 9 3.10 6.11 -15.38
C ILE A 9 4.23 5.19 -14.93
N ASN A 10 5.30 5.74 -14.34
CA ASN A 10 6.35 4.94 -13.72
C ASN A 10 5.85 4.37 -12.37
N PRO A 11 5.55 3.05 -12.26
CA PRO A 11 4.99 2.50 -11.03
C PRO A 11 5.95 2.60 -9.85
N LYS A 12 7.27 2.70 -10.10
CA LYS A 12 8.28 2.85 -9.04
C LYS A 12 8.15 4.20 -8.31
N LYS A 13 7.68 5.25 -8.99
CA LYS A 13 7.41 6.56 -8.34
C LYS A 13 6.21 6.50 -7.39
N PHE A 14 5.29 5.55 -7.59
CA PHE A 14 4.11 5.33 -6.76
C PHE A 14 4.28 4.12 -5.82
N GLY A 15 5.41 3.40 -5.90
CA GLY A 15 5.77 2.31 -5.00
C GLY A 15 6.17 2.78 -3.59
N GLY A 16 6.24 4.10 -3.37
CA GLY A 16 6.41 4.73 -2.06
C GLY A 16 5.11 4.92 -1.28
N VAL A 17 3.97 4.41 -1.77
CA VAL A 17 2.77 4.28 -0.93
C VAL A 17 3.16 3.42 0.26
N VAL A 18 3.28 4.07 1.42
CA VAL A 18 3.61 3.49 2.71
C VAL A 18 2.92 2.13 2.82
N LYS A 19 3.68 1.07 3.13
CA LYS A 19 3.12 -0.27 3.24
C LYS A 19 1.88 -0.19 4.14
N PRO A 20 0.76 -0.81 3.73
CA PRO A 20 -0.45 -0.69 4.51
C PRO A 20 -0.17 -1.21 5.93
N CYS A 21 -0.73 -0.53 6.92
CA CYS A 21 -0.54 -0.82 8.35
C CYS A 21 0.81 -0.44 8.96
N MET A 22 1.76 0.18 8.23
CA MET A 22 3.03 0.65 8.84
C MET A 22 2.81 1.68 9.95
N LEU A 23 1.81 2.54 9.79
CA LEU A 23 1.50 3.57 10.79
C LEU A 23 1.01 2.93 12.10
N GLU A 24 0.09 1.97 12.01
CA GLU A 24 -0.38 1.21 13.18
C GLU A 24 0.72 0.34 13.78
N MET A 25 1.59 -0.23 12.94
CA MET A 25 2.73 -1.04 13.39
C MET A 25 3.73 -0.20 14.18
N THR A 26 4.09 0.99 13.67
CA THR A 26 4.99 1.92 14.38
C THR A 26 4.35 2.44 15.66
N ALA A 27 3.05 2.74 15.66
CA ALA A 27 2.32 3.13 16.87
C ALA A 27 2.34 2.04 17.95
N PHE A 28 2.15 0.77 17.57
CA PHE A 28 2.24 -0.37 18.49
C PHE A 28 3.67 -0.54 19.05
N LEU A 29 4.69 -0.51 18.20
CA LEU A 29 6.10 -0.61 18.62
C LEU A 29 6.51 0.53 19.56
N ASN A 30 6.07 1.76 19.27
CA ASN A 30 6.31 2.91 20.14
C ASN A 30 5.66 2.71 21.52
N CYS A 31 4.44 2.16 21.55
CA CYS A 31 3.79 1.84 22.81
C CYS A 31 4.55 0.77 23.59
N LEU A 32 5.01 -0.30 22.95
CA LEU A 32 5.81 -1.35 23.60
C LEU A 32 7.13 -0.81 24.16
N ALA A 33 7.80 0.07 23.42
CA ALA A 33 9.04 0.70 23.86
C ALA A 33 8.83 1.50 25.16
N LEU A 34 7.72 2.22 25.29
CA LEU A 34 7.38 2.99 26.48
C LEU A 34 6.87 2.13 27.65
N ASN A 35 6.27 0.98 27.35
CA ASN A 35 5.61 0.12 28.34
C ASN A 35 6.41 -1.12 28.72
N LYS A 36 7.74 -1.14 28.51
CA LYS A 36 8.62 -2.27 28.84
C LYS A 36 8.16 -3.59 28.19
N GLN A 37 7.70 -3.53 26.94
CA GLN A 37 7.20 -4.69 26.17
C GLN A 37 5.95 -5.36 26.78
N ILE A 38 5.19 -4.64 27.63
CA ILE A 38 3.92 -5.15 28.16
C ILE A 38 2.80 -4.85 27.16
N ASP A 39 2.46 -5.84 26.34
CA ASP A 39 1.40 -5.78 25.31
C ASP A 39 0.03 -5.34 25.84
N GLU A 40 -0.32 -5.73 27.07
CA GLU A 40 -1.62 -5.43 27.70
C GLU A 40 -1.87 -3.93 27.87
N LYS A 41 -0.79 -3.13 27.99
CA LYS A 41 -0.86 -1.67 28.06
C LYS A 41 -1.03 -1.02 26.68
N CYS A 42 -0.89 -1.79 25.62
CA CYS A 42 -0.91 -1.36 24.22
C CYS A 42 -2.05 -2.03 23.41
N THR A 43 -3.08 -2.51 24.10
CA THR A 43 -4.24 -3.21 23.51
C THR A 43 -4.89 -2.43 22.37
N ARG A 44 -5.10 -1.12 22.56
CA ARG A 44 -5.67 -0.27 21.51
C ARG A 44 -4.84 -0.26 20.23
N GLN A 45 -3.53 -0.03 20.32
CA GLN A 45 -2.64 0.00 19.15
C GLN A 45 -2.53 -1.40 18.51
N LYS A 46 -2.56 -2.44 19.33
CA LYS A 46 -2.58 -3.84 18.88
C LYS A 46 -3.84 -4.16 18.08
N GLU A 47 -5.01 -3.75 18.56
CA GLU A 47 -6.29 -3.93 17.86
C GLU A 47 -6.31 -3.20 16.52
N LEU A 48 -5.87 -1.94 16.47
CA LEU A 48 -5.78 -1.18 15.22
C LEU A 48 -4.86 -1.86 14.20
N LEU A 49 -3.72 -2.39 14.65
CA LEU A 49 -2.82 -3.17 13.79
C LEU A 49 -3.46 -4.47 13.28
N ILE A 50 -4.19 -5.19 14.14
CA ILE A 50 -4.91 -6.41 13.76
C ILE A 50 -6.01 -6.10 12.74
N THR A 51 -6.85 -5.10 13.00
CA THR A 51 -7.91 -4.68 12.07
C THR A 51 -7.33 -4.27 10.73
N CYS A 52 -6.23 -3.51 10.72
CA CYS A 52 -5.58 -3.11 9.48
C CYS A 52 -5.04 -4.31 8.70
N THR A 53 -4.34 -5.24 9.36
CA THR A 53 -3.77 -6.42 8.69
C THR A 53 -4.83 -7.36 8.14
N GLN A 54 -5.95 -7.52 8.86
CA GLN A 54 -7.13 -8.24 8.37
C GLN A 54 -7.73 -7.57 7.14
N ALA A 55 -7.87 -6.25 7.12
CA ALA A 55 -8.39 -5.50 5.96
C ALA A 55 -7.50 -5.59 4.71
N GLN A 56 -6.21 -5.90 4.89
CA GLN A 56 -5.25 -6.14 3.80
C GLN A 56 -5.18 -7.61 3.37
N LYS A 57 -5.72 -8.54 4.16
CA LYS A 57 -5.71 -9.97 3.84
C LYS A 57 -6.52 -10.19 2.55
N GLY A 58 -5.84 -10.71 1.52
CA GLY A 58 -6.44 -10.95 0.20
C GLY A 58 -6.30 -9.80 -0.81
N ARG A 59 -5.78 -8.62 -0.40
CA ARG A 59 -5.48 -7.56 -1.38
C ARG A 59 -4.23 -7.90 -2.19
N PRO A 60 -4.22 -7.63 -3.52
CA PRO A 60 -3.07 -7.92 -4.36
C PRO A 60 -1.88 -7.04 -3.94
N LYS A 61 -0.74 -7.69 -3.67
CA LYS A 61 0.52 -7.03 -3.24
C LYS A 61 1.00 -5.92 -4.17
N ASN A 62 0.57 -5.94 -5.43
CA ASN A 62 0.94 -4.98 -6.47
C ASN A 62 -0.28 -4.55 -7.28
N ALA A 63 -1.28 -3.92 -6.66
CA ALA A 63 -2.43 -3.34 -7.36
C ALA A 63 -2.02 -2.40 -8.53
N ALA A 64 -0.87 -1.73 -8.40
CA ALA A 64 -0.32 -0.85 -9.43
C ALA A 64 0.35 -1.58 -10.61
N LYS A 65 0.52 -2.90 -10.59
CA LYS A 65 1.23 -3.64 -11.67
C LYS A 65 0.49 -3.54 -13.01
N THR A 66 -0.84 -3.48 -12.99
CA THR A 66 -1.68 -3.41 -14.19
C THR A 66 -2.01 -1.99 -14.62
N ILE A 67 -1.57 -0.95 -13.90
CA ILE A 67 -1.97 0.44 -14.19
C ILE A 67 -1.61 0.87 -15.62
N ASN A 68 -0.39 0.54 -16.07
CA ASN A 68 0.05 0.87 -17.42
C ASN A 68 -0.69 0.09 -18.50
N TYR A 69 -1.15 -1.12 -18.21
CA TYR A 69 -2.00 -1.89 -19.12
C TYR A 69 -3.34 -1.17 -19.33
N HIS A 70 -3.96 -0.69 -18.26
CA HIS A 70 -5.21 0.06 -18.35
C HIS A 70 -5.03 1.44 -19.02
N LEU A 71 -3.96 2.17 -18.69
CA LEU A 71 -3.66 3.48 -19.28
C LEU A 71 -3.42 3.39 -20.79
N GLN A 72 -2.71 2.36 -21.24
CA GLN A 72 -2.50 2.13 -22.67
C GLN A 72 -3.81 1.85 -23.42
N ARG A 73 -4.77 1.17 -22.79
CA ARG A 73 -6.09 0.91 -23.41
C ARG A 73 -6.92 2.20 -23.51
N LEU A 74 -7.02 2.95 -22.43
CA LEU A 74 -7.72 4.24 -22.39
C LEU A 74 -7.12 5.27 -23.37
N GLY A 75 -5.79 5.25 -23.53
CA GLY A 75 -5.11 6.11 -24.51
C GLY A 75 -5.45 5.77 -25.96
N ARG A 76 -5.82 4.52 -26.28
CA ARG A 76 -6.22 4.16 -27.64
C ARG A 76 -7.65 4.61 -27.98
N ASP A 77 -8.52 4.61 -26.98
CA ASP A 77 -9.95 4.95 -27.13
C ASP A 77 -10.21 6.47 -27.18
N LYS A 78 -9.28 7.31 -26.69
CA LYS A 78 -9.42 8.78 -26.65
C LYS A 78 -8.72 9.55 -27.77
N PHE A 79 -7.82 8.90 -28.52
CA PHE A 79 -6.96 9.55 -29.53
C PHE A 79 -7.10 8.94 -30.94
N HIS A 80 -8.18 8.18 -31.18
CA HIS A 80 -8.76 7.91 -32.50
C HIS A 80 -10.15 8.57 -32.56
#